data_AF-A0A8E0KL97-F1
#
_entry.id   AF-A0A8E0KL97-F1
#
_cell.length_a   1.000
_cell.length_b   1.000
_cell.length_c   1.000
_cell.angle_alpha   90.00
_cell.angle_beta   90.00
_cell.angle_gamma   90.00
#
_symmetry.space_group_name_H-M   'P 1'
#
loop_
_entity.id
_entity.type
_entity.pdbx_description
1 polymer ?
#
loop_
_entity_poly.entity_id
_entity_poly.type
_entity_poly.pdbx_seq_one_letter_code
_entity_poly.pdbx_strand_id
1 'polypeptide(L)'
;MWVLLGIAVVVAGFVLRLNPLLVILAAALTTGVAGGLGLVETVEAFGSAFNDNRYISIVWLVLPVIGLLERSGLQEQARILIGKVRGATTGRLLLGYFVARQVTAALGQTKLGGHPQMVRPLIAPMAEAASETRHGPLPDAVRFRIRAHSAAADNIALFFGEDIFIAIASILLIKGFLEQNGIIVQPLELSVWAIPTAIVALLIHGTRLVLLDRRIAAEVANARPDEDAAGEVRS
;
A
#
# COMPACT_ATOMS: atom_id res chain seq x y z
N MET A 1 -12.38 -36.15 -9.38
CA MET A 1 -12.03 -34.73 -9.63
C MET A 1 -12.93 -33.76 -8.84
N TRP A 2 -13.40 -34.16 -7.65
CA TRP A 2 -14.32 -33.37 -6.81
C TRP A 2 -13.64 -32.19 -6.12
N VAL A 3 -12.31 -32.23 -6.00
CA VAL A 3 -11.48 -31.19 -5.36
C VAL A 3 -11.68 -29.80 -5.99
N LEU A 4 -12.06 -29.73 -7.26
CA LEU A 4 -12.37 -28.47 -7.97
C LEU A 4 -13.68 -27.81 -7.48
N LEU A 5 -14.51 -28.50 -6.69
CA LEU A 5 -15.69 -27.91 -6.07
C LEU A 5 -15.35 -26.70 -5.20
N GLY A 6 -14.19 -26.70 -4.54
CA GLY A 6 -13.72 -25.53 -3.79
C GLY A 6 -13.61 -24.28 -4.65
N ILE A 7 -13.09 -24.41 -5.87
CA ILE A 7 -13.00 -23.29 -6.83
C ILE A 7 -14.40 -22.81 -7.23
N ALA A 8 -15.33 -23.74 -7.47
CA ALA A 8 -16.72 -23.39 -7.76
C ALA A 8 -17.38 -22.62 -6.61
N VAL A 9 -17.10 -22.98 -5.34
CA VAL A 9 -17.54 -22.24 -4.16
C VAL A 9 -16.96 -20.83 -4.13
N VAL A 10 -15.67 -20.66 -4.43
CA VAL A 10 -15.03 -19.34 -4.51
C VAL A 10 -15.68 -18.47 -5.58
N VAL A 11 -15.85 -19.01 -6.79
CA VAL A 11 -16.46 -18.30 -7.92
C VAL A 11 -17.90 -17.90 -7.57
N ALA A 12 -18.71 -18.83 -7.09
CA ALA A 12 -20.09 -18.55 -6.70
C ALA A 12 -20.16 -17.51 -5.56
N GLY A 13 -19.30 -17.65 -4.55
CA GLY A 13 -19.25 -16.73 -3.41
C GLY A 13 -18.93 -15.29 -3.80
N PHE A 14 -17.97 -15.09 -4.71
CA PHE A 14 -17.63 -13.75 -5.20
C PHE A 14 -18.68 -13.19 -6.17
N VAL A 15 -19.28 -14.02 -7.03
CA VAL A 15 -20.40 -13.60 -7.90
C VAL A 15 -21.58 -13.10 -7.05
N LEU A 16 -21.87 -13.80 -5.94
CA LEU A 16 -22.92 -13.43 -4.99
C LEU A 16 -22.51 -12.31 -4.02
N ARG A 17 -21.29 -11.77 -4.14
CA ARG A 17 -20.73 -10.72 -3.27
C ARG A 17 -20.77 -11.08 -1.77
N LEU A 18 -20.63 -12.36 -1.45
CA LEU A 18 -20.56 -12.84 -0.06
C LEU A 18 -19.26 -12.40 0.60
N ASN A 19 -19.23 -12.43 1.94
CA ASN A 19 -18.04 -12.09 2.71
C ASN A 19 -16.85 -12.99 2.28
N PRO A 20 -15.74 -12.41 1.79
CA PRO A 20 -14.58 -13.17 1.30
C PRO A 20 -14.04 -14.20 2.30
N LEU A 21 -14.05 -13.89 3.60
CA LEU A 21 -13.56 -14.81 4.64
C LEU A 21 -14.43 -16.07 4.74
N LEU A 22 -15.76 -15.91 4.69
CA LEU A 22 -16.69 -17.04 4.71
C LEU A 22 -16.56 -17.88 3.44
N VAL A 23 -16.40 -17.22 2.29
CA VAL A 23 -16.21 -17.90 1.01
C VAL A 23 -14.94 -18.74 1.00
N ILE A 24 -13.83 -18.19 1.49
CA ILE A 24 -12.55 -18.91 1.60
C ILE A 24 -12.67 -20.10 2.56
N LEU A 25 -13.31 -19.91 3.72
CA LEU A 25 -13.50 -20.99 4.69
C LEU A 25 -14.37 -22.13 4.12
N ALA A 26 -15.49 -21.79 3.49
CA ALA A 26 -16.38 -22.76 2.86
C ALA A 26 -15.68 -23.51 1.72
N ALA A 27 -14.91 -22.80 0.89
CA ALA A 27 -14.13 -23.40 -0.18
C ALA A 27 -13.05 -24.36 0.35
N ALA A 28 -12.34 -23.98 1.41
CA ALA A 28 -11.33 -24.83 2.05
C ALA A 28 -11.94 -26.11 2.64
N LEU A 29 -13.06 -25.99 3.36
CA LEU A 29 -13.79 -27.13 3.89
C LEU A 29 -14.30 -28.05 2.78
N THR A 30 -14.88 -27.46 1.73
CA THR A 30 -15.37 -28.21 0.56
C THR A 30 -14.23 -28.95 -0.13
N THR A 31 -13.06 -28.32 -0.26
CA THR A 31 -11.88 -28.90 -0.90
C THR A 31 -11.31 -30.06 -0.08
N GLY A 32 -11.19 -29.89 1.24
CA GLY A 32 -10.69 -30.94 2.13
C GLY A 32 -11.57 -32.18 2.12
N VAL A 33 -12.89 -31.98 2.29
CA VAL A 33 -13.87 -33.09 2.25
C VAL A 33 -13.91 -33.75 0.87
N ALA A 34 -13.91 -32.95 -0.21
CA ALA A 34 -13.88 -33.47 -1.58
C ALA A 34 -12.54 -34.15 -1.95
N GLY A 35 -11.48 -33.86 -1.20
CA GLY A 35 -10.17 -34.52 -1.27
C GLY A 35 -10.10 -35.83 -0.49
N GLY A 36 -11.17 -36.24 0.20
CA GLY A 36 -11.25 -37.47 0.97
C GLY A 36 -10.82 -37.34 2.43
N LEU A 37 -10.52 -36.14 2.91
CA LEU A 37 -10.26 -35.89 4.33
C LEU A 37 -11.57 -35.88 5.11
N GLY A 38 -11.56 -36.41 6.33
CA GLY A 38 -12.67 -36.23 7.27
C GLY A 38 -12.90 -34.74 7.61
N LEU A 39 -14.06 -34.38 8.13
CA LEU A 39 -14.34 -32.99 8.54
C LEU A 39 -13.34 -32.50 9.61
N VAL A 40 -13.06 -33.35 10.61
CA VAL A 40 -12.11 -33.05 11.69
C VAL A 40 -10.68 -32.94 11.14
N GLU A 41 -10.29 -33.88 10.28
CA GLU A 41 -8.97 -33.91 9.65
C GLU A 41 -8.74 -32.72 8.71
N THR A 42 -9.80 -32.25 8.03
CA THR A 42 -9.75 -31.02 7.23
C THR A 42 -9.50 -29.80 8.11
N VAL A 43 -10.16 -29.70 9.26
CA VAL A 43 -9.95 -28.60 10.22
C VAL A 43 -8.54 -28.69 10.83
N GLU A 44 -8.06 -29.89 11.15
CA GLU A 44 -6.72 -30.12 11.66
C GLU A 44 -5.64 -29.71 10.64
N ALA A 45 -5.80 -30.12 9.37
CA ALA A 45 -4.91 -29.71 8.29
C ALA A 45 -4.89 -28.19 8.10
N PHE A 46 -6.05 -27.53 8.22
CA PHE A 46 -6.15 -26.07 8.18
C PHE A 46 -5.43 -25.41 9.36
N GLY A 47 -5.55 -25.98 10.56
CA GLY A 47 -4.85 -25.53 11.76
C GLY A 47 -3.33 -25.72 11.68
N SER A 48 -2.87 -26.88 11.19
CA SER A 48 -1.44 -27.14 10.94
C SER A 48 -0.89 -26.14 9.93
N ALA A 49 -1.57 -25.95 8.80
CA ALA A 49 -1.16 -24.99 7.79
C ALA A 49 -1.07 -23.56 8.36
N PHE A 50 -1.98 -23.17 9.25
CA PHE A 50 -1.92 -21.86 9.91
C PHE A 50 -0.70 -21.74 10.86
N ASN A 51 -0.40 -22.79 11.63
CA ASN A 51 0.76 -22.83 12.53
C ASN A 51 2.09 -22.86 11.75
N ASP A 52 2.17 -23.62 10.66
CA ASP A 52 3.35 -23.68 9.80
C ASP A 52 3.61 -22.31 9.14
N ASN A 53 2.54 -21.56 8.89
CA ASN A 53 2.59 -20.19 8.39
C ASN A 53 2.49 -19.13 9.51
N ARG A 54 3.09 -19.39 10.69
CA ARG A 54 3.09 -18.48 11.86
C ARG A 54 3.51 -17.04 11.55
N TYR A 55 4.26 -16.80 10.47
CA TYR A 55 4.59 -15.46 10.01
C TYR A 55 3.35 -14.61 9.65
N ILE A 56 2.23 -15.23 9.26
CA ILE A 56 0.93 -14.56 9.05
C ILE A 56 0.46 -13.91 10.36
N SER A 57 0.72 -14.54 11.50
CA SER A 57 0.35 -14.03 12.82
C SER A 57 1.14 -12.79 13.23
N ILE A 58 2.36 -12.60 12.69
CA ILE A 58 3.20 -11.42 12.98
C ILE A 58 2.54 -10.12 12.50
N VAL A 59 1.71 -10.17 11.44
CA VAL A 59 0.95 -9.01 10.96
C VAL A 59 0.07 -8.43 12.06
N TRP A 60 -0.47 -9.27 12.94
CA TRP A 60 -1.29 -8.83 14.08
C TRP A 60 -0.49 -8.11 15.16
N LEU A 61 0.82 -8.34 15.28
CA LEU A 61 1.71 -7.61 16.19
C LEU A 61 1.95 -6.17 15.71
N VAL A 62 1.85 -5.92 14.41
CA VAL A 62 2.09 -4.58 13.85
C VAL A 62 1.03 -3.59 14.37
N LEU A 63 -0.23 -4.01 14.50
CA LEU A 63 -1.32 -3.17 14.99
C LEU A 63 -1.10 -2.57 16.39
N PRO A 64 -0.82 -3.34 17.46
CA PRO A 64 -0.54 -2.78 18.78
C PRO A 64 0.75 -1.96 18.80
N VAL A 65 1.77 -2.32 17.99
CA VAL A 65 3.00 -1.53 17.86
C VAL A 65 2.68 -0.14 17.28
N ILE A 66 1.91 -0.07 16.20
CA ILE A 66 1.46 1.21 15.63
C ILE A 66 0.62 1.98 16.65
N GLY A 67 -0.31 1.32 17.33
CA GLY A 67 -1.13 1.96 18.37
C GLY A 67 -0.28 2.55 19.50
N LEU A 68 0.80 1.88 19.90
CA LEU A 68 1.74 2.38 20.90
C LEU A 68 2.52 3.60 20.38
N LEU A 69 2.97 3.56 19.12
CA LEU A 69 3.68 4.67 18.48
C LEU A 69 2.79 5.91 18.35
N GLU A 70 1.55 5.73 17.88
CA GLU A 70 0.54 6.79 17.78
C GLU A 70 0.22 7.37 19.17
N ARG A 71 -0.01 6.52 20.17
CA ARG A 71 -0.22 6.96 21.57
C ARG A 71 0.98 7.71 22.15
N SER A 72 2.20 7.35 21.73
CA SER A 72 3.43 8.00 22.20
C SER A 72 3.72 9.33 21.50
N GLY A 73 2.81 9.81 20.65
CA GLY A 73 2.91 11.11 20.01
C GLY A 73 3.69 11.12 18.69
N LEU A 74 3.83 9.96 18.02
CA LEU A 74 4.59 9.88 16.76
C LEU A 74 4.04 10.84 15.71
N GLN A 75 2.72 10.95 15.61
CA GLN A 75 2.07 11.82 14.63
C GLN A 75 2.38 13.29 14.92
N GLU A 76 2.30 13.71 16.19
CA GLU A 76 2.60 15.06 16.66
C GLU A 76 4.06 15.43 16.37
N GLN A 77 5.00 14.53 16.69
CA GLN A 77 6.42 14.75 16.41
C GLN A 77 6.69 14.87 14.92
N ALA A 78 6.05 14.06 14.10
CA ALA A 78 6.19 14.11 12.65
C ALA A 78 5.68 15.45 12.07
N ARG A 79 4.54 15.95 12.59
CA ARG A 79 3.99 17.27 12.25
C ARG A 79 4.94 18.41 12.66
N ILE A 80 5.53 18.34 13.85
CA ILE A 80 6.51 19.33 14.33
C ILE A 80 7.77 19.32 13.46
N LEU A 81 8.27 18.13 13.11
CA LEU A 81 9.48 17.97 12.32
C LEU A 81 9.31 18.59 10.93
N ILE A 82 8.21 18.25 10.24
CA ILE A 82 7.97 18.78 8.89
C ILE A 82 7.75 20.29 8.89
N GLY A 83 7.12 20.84 9.93
CA GLY A 83 6.94 22.29 10.10
C GLY A 83 8.26 23.06 10.24
N LYS A 84 9.35 22.41 10.68
CA LYS A 84 10.69 23.01 10.76
C LYS A 84 11.43 23.02 9.42
N VAL A 85 11.01 22.17 8.45
CA VAL A 85 11.69 22.04 7.16
C VAL A 85 11.19 23.12 6.21
N ARG A 86 12.00 24.18 6.03
CA ARG A 86 11.69 25.26 5.09
C ARG A 86 11.57 24.73 3.67
N GLY A 87 10.43 24.97 3.02
CA GLY A 87 10.19 24.59 1.63
C GLY A 87 9.72 23.15 1.40
N ALA A 88 9.42 22.41 2.48
CA ALA A 88 8.71 21.13 2.39
C ALA A 88 7.28 21.36 1.89
N THR A 89 6.93 20.74 0.78
CA THR A 89 5.56 20.67 0.26
C THR A 89 5.07 19.23 0.31
N THR A 90 3.76 19.02 0.32
CA THR A 90 3.16 17.67 0.27
C THR A 90 3.70 16.88 -0.92
N GLY A 91 3.72 17.48 -2.12
CA GLY A 91 4.23 16.85 -3.33
C GLY A 91 5.70 16.44 -3.23
N ARG A 92 6.57 17.33 -2.74
CA ARG A 92 8.01 17.04 -2.57
C ARG A 92 8.28 15.98 -1.51
N LEU A 93 7.57 16.04 -0.39
CA LEU A 93 7.67 15.04 0.67
C LEU A 93 7.29 13.65 0.14
N LEU A 94 6.13 13.56 -0.54
CA LEU A 94 5.66 12.31 -1.12
C LEU A 94 6.58 11.80 -2.23
N LEU A 95 7.18 12.69 -3.02
CA LEU A 95 8.16 12.32 -4.03
C LEU A 95 9.43 11.73 -3.39
N GLY A 96 9.95 12.37 -2.34
CA GLY A 96 11.11 11.85 -1.60
C GLY A 96 10.81 10.47 -1.00
N TYR A 97 9.63 10.31 -0.40
CA TYR A 97 9.18 9.02 0.11
C TYR A 97 9.03 7.97 -1.00
N PHE A 98 8.43 8.33 -2.14
CA PHE A 98 8.29 7.43 -3.29
C PHE A 98 9.64 6.90 -3.77
N VAL A 99 10.62 7.80 -3.97
CA VAL A 99 11.97 7.41 -4.41
C VAL A 99 12.63 6.49 -3.38
N ALA A 100 12.59 6.87 -2.10
CA ALA A 100 13.16 6.05 -1.03
C ALA A 100 12.51 4.66 -0.98
N ARG A 101 11.17 4.59 -1.09
CA ARG A 101 10.41 3.34 -1.07
C ARG A 101 10.69 2.47 -2.29
N GLN A 102 10.82 3.05 -3.48
CA GLN A 102 11.09 2.31 -4.70
C GLN A 102 12.51 1.74 -4.70
N VAL A 103 13.49 2.51 -4.23
CA VAL A 103 14.89 2.05 -4.09
C VAL A 103 15.00 0.95 -3.04
N THR A 104 14.39 1.10 -1.87
CA THR A 104 14.43 0.04 -0.85
C THR A 104 13.73 -1.23 -1.33
N ALA A 105 12.59 -1.11 -2.03
CA ALA A 105 11.91 -2.25 -2.63
C ALA A 105 12.77 -2.96 -3.70
N ALA A 106 13.46 -2.21 -4.56
CA ALA A 106 14.38 -2.75 -5.57
C ALA A 106 15.57 -3.50 -4.96
N LEU A 107 16.00 -3.11 -3.76
CA LEU A 107 17.02 -3.82 -2.97
C LEU A 107 16.44 -5.01 -2.18
N GLY A 108 15.20 -5.40 -2.40
CA GLY A 108 14.52 -6.51 -1.72
C GLY A 108 13.94 -6.17 -0.35
N GLN A 109 14.00 -4.91 0.08
CA GLN A 109 13.45 -4.46 1.36
C GLN A 109 11.97 -4.06 1.25
N THR A 110 11.15 -4.98 0.74
CA THR A 110 9.70 -4.75 0.54
C THR A 110 8.96 -4.52 1.87
N LYS A 111 9.53 -5.00 2.99
CA LYS A 111 9.01 -4.79 4.34
C LYS A 111 9.31 -3.38 4.91
N LEU A 112 10.21 -2.59 4.31
CA LEU A 112 10.53 -1.22 4.77
C LEU A 112 9.58 -0.18 4.15
N GLY A 113 8.38 -0.03 4.71
CA GLY A 113 7.33 0.89 4.21
C GLY A 113 5.93 0.34 4.48
N GLY A 114 4.93 0.59 3.66
CA GLY A 114 3.61 -0.04 3.85
C GLY A 114 2.59 0.83 4.60
N HIS A 115 1.32 0.64 4.24
CA HIS A 115 0.19 1.41 4.77
C HIS A 115 0.10 1.49 6.29
N PRO A 116 0.08 0.35 7.02
CA PRO A 116 -0.16 0.39 8.45
C PRO A 116 1.05 0.96 9.20
N GLN A 117 2.27 0.61 8.79
CA GLN A 117 3.47 0.88 9.58
C GLN A 117 4.21 2.18 9.20
N MET A 118 3.96 2.74 8.01
CA MET A 118 4.64 3.95 7.52
C MET A 118 3.64 5.02 7.05
N VAL A 119 2.71 4.67 6.16
CA VAL A 119 1.84 5.69 5.54
C VAL A 119 0.91 6.34 6.56
N ARG A 120 0.15 5.53 7.29
CA ARG A 120 -0.87 6.01 8.23
C ARG A 120 -0.28 6.77 9.43
N PRO A 121 0.71 6.25 10.17
CA PRO A 121 1.22 6.91 11.36
C PRO A 121 2.24 8.02 11.08
N LEU A 122 2.86 8.07 9.88
CA LEU A 122 3.96 8.99 9.60
C LEU A 122 3.77 9.81 8.31
N ILE A 123 3.72 9.17 7.15
CA ILE A 123 3.78 9.90 5.86
C ILE A 123 2.55 10.76 5.62
N ALA A 124 1.34 10.23 5.87
CA ALA A 124 0.10 10.97 5.73
C ALA A 124 0.01 12.18 6.67
N PRO A 125 0.22 12.06 8.01
CA PRO A 125 0.18 13.22 8.89
C PRO A 125 1.28 14.25 8.59
N MET A 126 2.47 13.83 8.13
CA MET A 126 3.51 14.77 7.66
C MET A 126 3.09 15.50 6.38
N ALA A 127 2.50 14.79 5.42
CA ALA A 127 2.04 15.36 4.16
C ALA A 127 0.89 16.35 4.37
N GLU A 128 -0.02 16.07 5.29
CA GLU A 128 -1.07 17.00 5.74
C GLU A 128 -0.45 18.24 6.39
N ALA A 129 0.45 18.06 7.37
CA ALA A 129 1.08 19.17 8.07
C ALA A 129 1.93 20.06 7.16
N ALA A 130 2.57 19.49 6.14
CA ALA A 130 3.29 20.28 5.13
C ALA A 130 2.35 21.24 4.36
N SER A 131 1.13 20.79 4.05
CA SER A 131 0.11 21.65 3.44
C SER A 131 -0.52 22.61 4.45
N GLU A 132 -0.85 22.17 5.67
CA GLU A 132 -1.43 23.01 6.72
C GLU A 132 -0.50 24.17 7.11
N THR A 133 0.82 23.93 7.15
CA THR A 133 1.82 24.98 7.44
C THR A 133 1.83 26.08 6.39
N ARG A 134 1.51 25.76 5.13
CA ARG A 134 1.55 26.72 4.01
C ARG A 134 0.20 27.39 3.76
N HIS A 135 -0.88 26.66 3.98
CA HIS A 135 -2.22 27.03 3.55
C HIS A 135 -3.19 27.22 4.72
N GLY A 136 -2.75 27.06 5.97
CA GLY A 136 -3.62 27.06 7.14
C GLY A 136 -4.52 25.82 7.18
N PRO A 137 -5.64 25.86 7.93
CA PRO A 137 -6.57 24.74 8.02
C PRO A 137 -7.04 24.26 6.64
N LEU A 138 -6.97 22.94 6.41
CA LEU A 138 -7.34 22.34 5.13
C LEU A 138 -8.79 21.82 5.16
N PRO A 139 -9.56 22.01 4.07
CA PRO A 139 -10.84 21.32 3.90
C PRO A 139 -10.67 19.79 3.92
N ASP A 140 -11.66 19.06 4.41
CA ASP A 140 -11.59 17.59 4.52
C ASP A 140 -11.37 16.90 3.17
N ALA A 141 -11.93 17.46 2.08
CA ALA A 141 -11.71 16.95 0.73
C ALA A 141 -10.22 16.97 0.34
N VAL A 142 -9.50 18.04 0.69
CA VAL A 142 -8.06 18.18 0.43
C VAL A 142 -7.28 17.22 1.33
N ARG A 143 -7.67 17.09 2.60
CA ARG A 143 -7.05 16.16 3.55
C ARG A 143 -7.16 14.70 3.07
N PHE A 144 -8.34 14.27 2.65
CA PHE A 144 -8.55 12.92 2.10
C PHE A 144 -7.79 12.71 0.80
N ARG A 145 -7.69 13.73 -0.06
CA ARG A 145 -6.85 13.68 -1.27
C ARG A 145 -5.39 13.47 -0.92
N ILE A 146 -4.85 14.20 0.06
CA ILE A 146 -3.48 14.04 0.54
C ILE A 146 -3.25 12.60 1.02
N ARG A 147 -4.13 12.07 1.89
CA ARG A 147 -4.06 10.68 2.37
C ARG A 147 -4.06 9.66 1.23
N ALA A 148 -4.95 9.85 0.25
CA ALA A 148 -5.04 8.99 -0.92
C ALA A 148 -3.74 9.02 -1.74
N HIS A 149 -3.13 10.19 -1.92
CA HIS A 149 -1.84 10.30 -2.59
C HIS A 149 -0.69 9.73 -1.78
N SER A 150 -0.69 9.82 -0.44
CA SER A 150 0.28 9.15 0.42
C SER A 150 0.20 7.62 0.28
N ALA A 151 -1.02 7.08 0.26
CA ALA A 151 -1.28 5.66 0.03
C ALA A 151 -0.85 5.22 -1.38
N ALA A 152 -1.14 6.03 -2.41
CA ALA A 152 -0.74 5.77 -3.78
C ALA A 152 0.79 5.76 -3.95
N ALA A 153 1.49 6.69 -3.29
CA ALA A 153 2.94 6.78 -3.36
C ALA A 153 3.62 5.50 -2.84
N ASP A 154 3.17 4.95 -1.71
CA ASP A 154 3.71 3.67 -1.19
C ASP A 154 3.42 2.50 -2.13
N ASN A 155 2.17 2.37 -2.59
CA ASN A 155 1.77 1.25 -3.45
C ASN A 155 2.51 1.23 -4.77
N ILE A 156 2.57 2.36 -5.46
CA ILE A 156 3.18 2.44 -6.79
C ILE A 156 4.70 2.27 -6.67
N ALA A 157 5.33 2.89 -5.66
CA ALA A 157 6.75 2.73 -5.43
C ALA A 157 7.13 1.29 -5.08
N LEU A 158 6.35 0.63 -4.21
CA LEU A 158 6.57 -0.77 -3.85
C LEU A 158 6.40 -1.68 -5.06
N PHE A 159 5.28 -1.56 -5.78
CA PHE A 159 4.94 -2.43 -6.90
C PHE A 159 6.06 -2.43 -7.97
N PHE A 160 6.40 -1.25 -8.48
CA PHE A 160 7.42 -1.15 -9.52
C PHE A 160 8.86 -1.29 -9.00
N GLY A 161 9.09 -1.08 -7.70
CA GLY A 161 10.39 -1.29 -7.08
C GLY A 161 10.68 -2.76 -6.84
N GLU A 162 9.71 -3.50 -6.29
CA GLU A 162 9.83 -4.93 -6.00
C GLU A 162 10.11 -5.74 -7.27
N ASP A 163 9.52 -5.34 -8.41
CA ASP A 163 9.72 -5.97 -9.73
C ASP A 163 11.19 -5.99 -10.21
N ILE A 164 12.07 -5.14 -9.66
CA ILE A 164 13.51 -5.14 -9.96
C ILE A 164 14.27 -6.21 -9.16
N PHE A 165 13.70 -6.67 -8.04
CA PHE A 165 14.36 -7.62 -7.16
C PHE A 165 14.30 -9.04 -7.75
N ILE A 166 15.40 -9.79 -7.72
CA ILE A 166 15.48 -11.10 -8.42
C ILE A 166 14.63 -12.22 -7.80
N ALA A 167 14.25 -12.11 -6.53
CA ALA A 167 13.65 -13.22 -5.76
C ALA A 167 12.14 -13.06 -5.51
N ILE A 168 11.46 -12.34 -6.39
CA ILE A 168 9.99 -12.27 -6.39
C ILE A 168 9.36 -13.50 -7.04
N ALA A 169 8.20 -13.88 -6.52
CA ALA A 169 7.46 -15.06 -6.98
C ALA A 169 7.11 -15.02 -8.47
N SER A 170 6.80 -13.84 -9.01
CA SER A 170 6.47 -13.65 -10.44
C SER A 170 7.64 -14.01 -11.37
N ILE A 171 8.85 -13.53 -11.06
CA ILE A 171 10.06 -13.81 -11.85
C ILE A 171 10.43 -15.29 -11.76
N LEU A 172 10.34 -15.89 -10.57
CA LEU A 172 10.59 -17.32 -10.39
C LEU A 172 9.58 -18.19 -11.15
N LEU A 173 8.31 -17.76 -11.22
CA LEU A 173 7.28 -18.43 -12.02
C LEU A 173 7.59 -18.36 -13.51
N ILE A 174 7.96 -17.17 -14.03
CA ILE A 174 8.35 -17.00 -15.44
C ILE A 174 9.57 -17.87 -15.76
N LYS A 175 10.60 -17.83 -14.90
CA LYS A 175 11.80 -18.66 -15.04
C LYS A 175 11.46 -20.14 -15.07
N GLY A 176 10.62 -20.62 -14.14
CA GLY A 176 10.19 -22.02 -14.10
C GLY A 176 9.39 -22.43 -15.33
N PHE A 177 8.53 -21.56 -15.85
CA PHE A 177 7.78 -21.80 -17.09
C PHE A 177 8.70 -21.87 -18.32
N LEU A 178 9.64 -20.95 -18.46
CA LEU A 178 10.59 -20.94 -19.58
C LEU A 178 11.50 -22.17 -19.55
N GLU A 179 11.97 -22.56 -18.36
CA GLU A 179 12.79 -23.74 -18.15
C GLU A 179 12.05 -25.03 -18.53
N GLN A 180 10.76 -25.15 -18.21
CA GLN A 180 9.90 -26.26 -18.65
C GLN A 180 9.75 -26.35 -20.19
N ASN A 181 9.94 -25.24 -20.89
CA ASN A 181 9.89 -25.16 -22.35
C ASN A 181 11.29 -25.20 -22.99
N GLY A 182 12.33 -25.57 -22.23
CA GLY A 182 13.71 -25.69 -22.72
C GLY A 182 14.46 -24.36 -22.89
N ILE A 183 13.92 -23.25 -22.39
CA ILE A 183 14.55 -21.92 -22.45
C ILE A 183 15.16 -21.62 -21.08
N ILE A 184 16.49 -21.67 -20.99
CA ILE A 184 17.23 -21.39 -19.75
C ILE A 184 17.52 -19.89 -19.71
N VAL A 185 16.91 -19.19 -18.75
CA VAL A 185 17.08 -17.75 -18.54
C VAL A 185 17.45 -17.51 -17.08
N GLN A 186 18.39 -16.61 -16.83
CA GLN A 186 18.74 -16.23 -15.46
C GLN A 186 17.69 -15.25 -14.91
N PRO A 187 17.26 -15.37 -13.64
CA PRO A 187 16.32 -14.42 -13.03
C PRO A 187 16.76 -12.96 -13.13
N LEU A 188 18.08 -12.71 -13.09
CA LEU A 188 18.65 -11.38 -13.25
C LEU A 188 18.35 -10.77 -14.63
N GLU A 189 18.40 -11.57 -15.69
CA GLU A 189 18.12 -11.11 -17.06
C GLU A 189 16.66 -10.64 -17.18
N LEU A 190 15.73 -11.31 -16.51
CA LEU A 190 14.33 -10.90 -16.45
C LEU A 190 14.14 -9.64 -15.60
N SER A 191 14.82 -9.54 -14.46
CA SER A 191 14.66 -8.45 -13.49
C SER A 191 15.17 -7.10 -14.02
N VAL A 192 16.23 -7.10 -14.82
CA VAL A 192 16.78 -5.88 -15.43
C VAL A 192 15.74 -5.18 -16.33
N TRP A 193 14.84 -5.94 -16.96
CA TRP A 193 13.77 -5.39 -17.79
C TRP A 193 12.67 -4.68 -16.99
N ALA A 194 12.62 -4.84 -15.66
CA ALA A 194 11.72 -4.05 -14.82
C ALA A 194 12.23 -2.62 -14.59
N ILE A 195 13.54 -2.37 -14.74
CA ILE A 195 14.16 -1.05 -14.47
C ILE A 195 13.56 0.06 -15.35
N PRO A 196 13.41 -0.09 -16.68
CA PRO A 196 12.78 0.95 -17.51
C PRO A 196 11.35 1.27 -17.05
N THR A 197 10.56 0.25 -16.71
CA THR A 197 9.18 0.42 -16.24
C THR A 197 9.15 1.18 -14.90
N ALA A 198 10.07 0.86 -13.99
CA ALA A 198 10.22 1.55 -12.72
C ALA A 198 10.60 3.03 -12.88
N ILE A 199 11.51 3.35 -13.82
CA ILE A 199 11.87 4.73 -14.16
C ILE A 199 10.65 5.47 -14.72
N VAL A 200 9.91 4.86 -15.64
CA VAL A 200 8.69 5.47 -16.20
C VAL A 200 7.65 5.71 -15.11
N ALA A 201 7.45 4.76 -14.20
CA ALA A 201 6.56 4.92 -13.06
C ALA A 201 6.97 6.09 -12.16
N LEU A 202 8.27 6.23 -11.88
CA LEU A 202 8.82 7.36 -11.13
C LEU A 202 8.56 8.69 -11.83
N LEU A 203 8.81 8.78 -13.13
CA LEU A 203 8.59 10.02 -13.90
C LEU A 203 7.11 10.40 -13.94
N ILE A 204 6.21 9.45 -14.24
CA ILE A 204 4.77 9.69 -14.33
C ILE A 204 4.21 10.05 -12.95
N HIS A 205 4.46 9.23 -11.93
CA HIS A 205 3.90 9.47 -10.60
C HIS A 205 4.57 10.67 -9.93
N GLY A 206 5.87 10.85 -10.09
CA GLY A 206 6.59 12.02 -9.59
C GLY A 206 6.06 13.32 -10.19
N THR A 207 5.78 13.35 -11.49
CA THR A 207 5.11 14.50 -12.13
C THR A 207 3.72 14.74 -11.53
N ARG A 208 2.93 13.69 -11.27
CA ARG A 208 1.62 13.82 -10.61
C ARG A 208 1.75 14.40 -9.19
N LEU A 209 2.78 14.02 -8.44
CA LEU A 209 3.04 14.54 -7.10
C LEU A 209 3.51 16.00 -7.12
N VAL A 210 4.30 16.42 -8.11
CA VAL A 210 4.66 17.83 -8.28
C VAL A 210 3.43 18.67 -8.67
N LEU A 211 2.55 18.15 -9.52
CA LEU A 211 1.30 18.81 -9.89
C LEU A 211 0.27 18.83 -8.76
N LEU A 212 0.37 17.91 -7.80
CA LEU A 212 -0.50 17.85 -6.62
C LEU A 212 -0.42 19.14 -5.80
N ASP A 213 0.78 19.71 -5.62
CA ASP A 213 0.95 20.97 -4.88
C ASP A 213 0.14 22.11 -5.50
N ARG A 214 0.10 22.18 -6.85
CA ARG A 214 -0.69 23.20 -7.58
C ARG A 214 -2.19 22.97 -7.41
N ARG A 215 -2.62 21.71 -7.41
CA ARG A 215 -4.03 21.35 -7.20
C ARG A 215 -4.49 21.65 -5.78
N ILE A 216 -3.69 21.31 -4.78
CA ILE A 216 -3.96 21.64 -3.37
C ILE A 216 -4.11 23.15 -3.21
N ALA A 217 -3.18 23.94 -3.76
CA ALA A 217 -3.25 25.40 -3.68
C ALA A 217 -4.54 25.96 -4.31
N ALA A 218 -4.95 25.44 -5.47
CA ALA A 218 -6.17 25.86 -6.15
C ALA A 218 -7.44 25.47 -5.37
N GLU A 219 -7.50 24.23 -4.85
CA GLU A 219 -8.65 23.75 -4.07
C GLU A 219 -8.81 24.50 -2.75
N VAL A 220 -7.71 24.81 -2.06
CA VAL A 220 -7.77 25.64 -0.85
C VAL A 220 -8.23 27.06 -1.17
N ALA A 221 -7.73 27.68 -2.24
CA ALA A 221 -8.14 29.03 -2.63
C ALA A 221 -9.65 29.08 -2.95
N ASN A 222 -10.17 28.10 -3.68
CA ASN A 222 -11.59 28.01 -4.02
C ASN A 222 -12.51 27.69 -2.83
N ALA A 223 -11.95 27.12 -1.76
CA ALA A 223 -12.68 26.81 -0.53
C ALA A 223 -12.73 27.97 0.48
N ARG A 224 -12.07 29.11 0.19
CA ARG A 224 -12.10 30.33 1.01
C ARG A 224 -13.06 31.46 0.54
N PRO A 225 -14.23 31.22 -0.09
CA PRO A 225 -14.96 32.32 -0.72
C PRO A 225 -15.91 33.09 0.22
N ASP A 226 -15.64 33.28 1.52
CA ASP A 226 -16.56 34.06 2.40
C ASP A 226 -16.03 34.54 3.79
N GLU A 227 -14.72 34.74 4.00
CA GLU A 227 -14.25 35.45 5.21
C GLU A 227 -14.12 36.97 5.01
N ASP A 228 -13.92 37.44 3.77
CA ASP A 228 -13.74 38.87 3.48
C ASP A 228 -15.08 39.64 3.35
N ALA A 229 -16.18 38.97 3.00
CA ALA A 229 -17.50 39.62 2.85
C ALA A 229 -18.20 39.94 4.19
N ALA A 230 -17.79 39.31 5.29
CA ALA A 230 -18.35 39.54 6.62
C ALA A 230 -17.67 40.70 7.38
N GLY A 231 -16.53 41.21 6.88
CA GLY A 231 -15.76 42.30 7.50
C GLY A 231 -16.24 43.71 7.16
N GLU A 232 -16.91 43.90 6.01
CA GLU A 232 -17.33 45.23 5.52
C GLU A 232 -18.69 45.71 6.06
N VAL A 233 -19.45 44.88 6.79
CA VAL A 233 -20.77 45.28 7.36
C VAL A 233 -20.66 45.79 8.81
N ARG A 234 -19.43 45.94 9.35
CA ARG A 234 -19.19 46.38 10.74
C ARG A 234 -18.32 47.65 10.89
N SER A 235 -18.19 48.48 9.84
CA SER A 235 -17.61 49.83 9.96
C SER A 235 -18.69 50.91 10.03
#